data_AF-A0A7V5NXL3-F1
#
_entry.id   AF-A0A7V5NXL3-F1
#
_cell.length_a   1.000
_cell.length_b   1.000
_cell.length_c   1.000
_cell.angle_alpha   90.00
_cell.angle_beta   90.00
_cell.angle_gamma   90.00
#
_symmetry.space_group_name_H-M   'P 1'
#
loop_
_entity.id
_entity.type
_entity.pdbx_description
1 polymer ?
#
loop_
_entity_poly.entity_id
_entity_poly.type
_entity_poly.pdbx_seq_one_letter_code
_entity_poly.pdbx_strand_id
1 'polypeptide(L)'
;MSEVYKNFERAQLGPVAFVKHILLPWLLISGLAWWVGSFGEDGNTETRRLVLVGFFSIYFLLVRAGIHYMSAGLHAELKKEFGEKYEALLAGHHDFGLFGLKLGSTLAQMKRALHLARAREREARKDAFRQ
;
A
#
# COMPACT_ATOMS: atom_id res chain seq x y z
N MET A 1 2.01 21.34 7.08
CA MET A 1 1.77 19.89 6.84
C MET A 1 0.80 19.41 7.92
N SER A 2 -0.42 19.07 7.52
CA SER A 2 -1.50 18.67 8.45
C SER A 2 -1.15 17.43 9.27
N GLU A 3 -1.69 17.37 10.48
CA GLU A 3 -1.55 16.25 11.41
C GLU A 3 -2.12 14.94 10.84
N VAL A 4 -3.18 15.04 10.04
CA VAL A 4 -3.82 13.92 9.33
C VAL A 4 -2.83 13.24 8.37
N TYR A 5 -2.07 14.02 7.61
CA TYR A 5 -1.04 13.49 6.71
C TYR A 5 0.10 12.80 7.47
N LYS A 6 0.58 13.42 8.55
CA LYS A 6 1.69 12.86 9.35
C LYS A 6 1.29 11.54 10.01
N ASN A 7 0.04 11.43 10.46
CA ASN A 7 -0.48 10.22 11.09
C ASN A 7 -0.67 9.11 10.06
N PHE A 8 -1.21 9.43 8.88
CA PHE A 8 -1.33 8.47 7.78
C PHE A 8 0.04 7.96 7.29
N GLU A 9 1.00 8.88 7.06
CA GLU A 9 2.35 8.50 6.64
C GLU A 9 3.02 7.58 7.67
N ARG A 10 2.93 7.90 8.96
CA ARG A 10 3.50 7.04 10.02
C ARG A 10 2.81 5.68 10.13
N ALA A 11 1.49 5.64 10.03
CA ALA A 11 0.71 4.42 10.23
C ALA A 11 0.82 3.45 9.05
N GLN A 12 0.89 3.97 7.81
CA GLN A 12 0.71 3.14 6.62
C GLN A 12 1.89 3.16 5.65
N LEU A 13 2.62 4.26 5.54
CA LEU A 13 3.72 4.41 4.58
C LEU A 13 5.11 4.37 5.23
N GLY A 14 5.15 4.45 6.56
CA GLY A 14 6.36 4.59 7.33
C GLY A 14 7.21 3.32 7.38
N PRO A 15 8.48 3.45 7.81
CA PRO A 15 9.40 2.33 7.93
C PRO A 15 8.89 1.26 8.90
N VAL A 16 8.18 1.65 9.97
CA VAL A 16 7.57 0.71 10.92
C VAL A 16 6.45 -0.11 10.27
N ALA A 17 5.62 0.50 9.42
CA ALA A 17 4.58 -0.18 8.68
C ALA A 17 5.18 -1.17 7.66
N PHE A 18 6.24 -0.76 6.97
CA PHE A 18 7.01 -1.65 6.08
C PHE A 18 7.54 -2.87 6.85
N VAL A 19 8.15 -2.66 8.02
CA VAL A 19 8.67 -3.77 8.84
C VAL A 19 7.54 -4.69 9.27
N LYS A 20 6.45 -4.14 9.82
CA LYS A 20 5.34 -4.91 10.37
C LYS A 20 4.56 -5.71 9.32
N HIS A 21 4.38 -5.15 8.12
CA HIS A 21 3.52 -5.74 7.09
C HIS A 21 4.28 -6.49 5.99
N ILE A 22 5.61 -6.33 5.90
CA ILE A 22 6.44 -6.94 4.84
C ILE A 22 7.54 -7.80 5.44
N LEU A 23 8.44 -7.22 6.25
CA LEU A 23 9.58 -7.96 6.81
C LEU A 23 9.15 -9.01 7.83
N LEU A 24 8.23 -8.69 8.73
CA LEU A 24 7.83 -9.59 9.81
C LEU A 24 7.11 -10.85 9.29
N PRO A 25 6.12 -10.77 8.37
CA PRO A 25 5.56 -11.95 7.73
C PRO A 25 6.58 -12.75 6.93
N TRP A 26 7.49 -12.06 6.22
CA TRP A 26 8.55 -12.70 5.44
C TRP A 26 9.52 -13.52 6.31
N LEU A 27 9.93 -12.95 7.46
CA LEU A 27 10.77 -13.64 8.45
C LEU A 27 10.04 -14.85 9.05
N LEU A 28 8.74 -14.73 9.36
CA LEU A 28 7.94 -15.84 9.87
C LEU A 28 7.83 -16.99 8.86
N ILE A 29 7.54 -16.67 7.59
CA ILE A 29 7.44 -17.69 6.52
C ILE A 29 8.79 -18.37 6.30
N SER A 30 9.87 -17.59 6.23
CA SER A 30 11.22 -18.12 6.00
C SER A 30 11.70 -18.97 7.18
N GLY A 31 11.45 -18.53 8.42
CA GLY A 31 11.77 -19.29 9.63
C GLY A 31 10.96 -20.58 9.76
N LEU A 32 9.67 -20.53 9.42
CA LEU A 32 8.82 -21.74 9.39
C LEU A 32 9.29 -22.70 8.30
N ALA A 33 9.64 -22.21 7.12
CA ALA A 33 10.14 -23.03 6.03
C ALA A 33 11.48 -23.71 6.39
N TRP A 34 12.37 -22.99 7.07
CA TRP A 34 13.61 -23.54 7.61
C TRP A 34 13.34 -24.64 8.65
N TRP A 35 12.45 -24.36 9.62
CA TRP A 35 12.05 -25.33 10.64
C TRP A 35 11.45 -26.60 10.02
N VAL A 36 10.57 -26.48 9.04
CA VAL A 36 9.95 -27.66 8.40
C VAL A 36 10.98 -28.40 7.51
N GLY A 37 11.98 -27.70 6.99
CA GLY A 37 13.10 -28.29 6.26
C GLY A 37 13.98 -29.20 7.12
N SER A 38 14.17 -28.89 8.41
CA SER A 38 15.05 -29.67 9.30
C SER A 38 14.53 -31.06 9.67
N PHE A 39 13.29 -31.42 9.28
CA PHE A 39 12.71 -32.75 9.48
C PHE A 39 12.72 -33.62 8.21
N GLY A 40 13.30 -33.15 7.09
CA GLY A 40 13.37 -33.92 5.84
C GLY A 40 14.59 -34.84 5.79
N GLU A 41 14.39 -36.13 5.52
CA GLU A 41 15.46 -37.14 5.47
C GLU A 41 16.24 -37.17 4.13
N ASP A 42 15.71 -36.54 3.07
CA ASP A 42 16.29 -36.60 1.71
C ASP A 42 16.89 -35.26 1.24
N GLY A 43 18.23 -35.19 1.11
CA GLY A 43 18.96 -33.97 0.73
C GLY A 43 18.63 -33.38 -0.66
N ASN A 44 18.13 -34.19 -1.59
CA ASN A 44 17.73 -33.71 -2.93
C ASN A 44 16.36 -32.97 -2.89
N THR A 45 15.45 -33.44 -2.02
CA THR A 45 14.14 -32.84 -1.80
C THR A 45 14.27 -31.55 -0.98
N GLU A 46 15.18 -31.54 -0.01
CA GLU A 46 15.53 -30.36 0.79
C GLU A 46 16.07 -29.21 -0.08
N THR A 47 17.01 -29.50 -0.98
CA THR A 47 17.60 -28.50 -1.89
C THR A 47 16.54 -27.85 -2.79
N ARG A 48 15.63 -28.64 -3.39
CA ARG A 48 14.54 -28.08 -4.22
C ARG A 48 13.57 -27.22 -3.41
N ARG A 49 13.26 -27.62 -2.18
CA ARG A 49 12.38 -26.86 -1.29
C ARG A 49 13.01 -25.52 -0.90
N LEU A 50 14.31 -25.50 -0.56
CA LEU A 50 15.03 -24.27 -0.26
C LEU A 50 15.05 -23.29 -1.45
N VAL A 51 15.27 -23.79 -2.67
CA VAL A 51 15.22 -22.96 -3.89
C VAL A 51 13.83 -22.38 -4.11
N LEU A 52 12.77 -23.18 -3.98
CA LEU A 52 11.39 -22.72 -4.11
C LEU A 52 11.05 -21.66 -3.05
N VAL A 53 11.37 -21.94 -1.78
CA VAL A 53 11.13 -21.01 -0.67
C VAL A 53 11.90 -19.72 -0.91
N GLY A 54 13.18 -19.79 -1.26
CA GLY A 54 14.00 -18.61 -1.56
C GLY A 54 13.42 -17.77 -2.70
N PHE A 55 12.99 -18.42 -3.79
CA PHE A 55 12.35 -17.74 -4.91
C PHE A 55 11.05 -17.04 -4.50
N PHE A 56 10.14 -17.75 -3.82
CA PHE A 56 8.87 -17.17 -3.36
C PHE A 56 9.06 -16.08 -2.30
N SER A 57 10.06 -16.22 -1.45
CA SER A 57 10.45 -15.21 -0.45
C SER A 57 10.90 -13.91 -1.12
N ILE A 58 11.76 -13.99 -2.15
CA ILE A 58 12.20 -12.82 -2.90
C ILE A 58 11.04 -12.22 -3.71
N TYR A 59 10.25 -13.06 -4.38
CA TYR A 59 9.07 -12.63 -5.12
C TYR A 59 8.07 -11.89 -4.22
N PHE A 60 7.80 -12.42 -3.03
CA PHE A 60 6.91 -11.79 -2.05
C PHE A 60 7.43 -10.41 -1.63
N LEU A 61 8.72 -10.30 -1.30
CA LEU A 61 9.32 -9.02 -0.97
C LEU A 61 9.20 -8.01 -2.11
N LEU A 62 9.53 -8.41 -3.34
CA LEU A 62 9.46 -7.53 -4.51
C LEU A 62 8.04 -7.03 -4.78
N VAL A 63 7.06 -7.93 -4.81
CA VAL A 63 5.66 -7.57 -5.05
C VAL A 63 5.12 -6.69 -3.93
N ARG A 64 5.36 -7.05 -2.67
CA ARG A 64 4.81 -6.31 -1.54
C ARG A 64 5.50 -4.95 -1.34
N ALA A 65 6.81 -4.88 -1.53
CA ALA A 65 7.54 -3.62 -1.56
C ALA A 65 7.07 -2.74 -2.73
N GLY A 66 6.87 -3.31 -3.92
CA GLY A 66 6.36 -2.59 -5.08
C GLY A 66 4.99 -1.96 -4.81
N ILE A 67 4.05 -2.70 -4.21
CA ILE A 67 2.74 -2.17 -3.82
C ILE A 67 2.85 -1.05 -2.79
N HIS A 68 3.77 -1.18 -1.82
CA HIS A 68 4.02 -0.17 -0.79
C HIS A 68 4.54 1.13 -1.42
N TYR A 69 5.56 1.04 -2.27
CA TYR A 69 6.12 2.19 -3.00
C TYR A 69 5.11 2.83 -3.94
N MET A 70 4.32 2.04 -4.65
CA MET A 70 3.26 2.54 -5.53
C MET A 70 2.20 3.30 -4.73
N SER A 71 1.79 2.79 -3.57
CA SER A 71 0.82 3.46 -2.69
C SER A 71 1.39 4.77 -2.13
N ALA A 72 2.69 4.79 -1.77
CA ALA A 72 3.39 6.00 -1.34
C ALA A 72 3.44 7.06 -2.45
N GLY A 73 3.75 6.64 -3.69
CA GLY A 73 3.76 7.51 -4.86
C GLY A 73 2.37 8.10 -5.14
N LEU A 74 1.33 7.28 -5.09
CA LEU A 74 -0.06 7.71 -5.29
C LEU A 74 -0.53 8.69 -4.20
N HIS A 75 -0.12 8.47 -2.95
CA HIS A 75 -0.38 9.41 -1.86
C HIS A 75 0.30 10.77 -2.13
N ALA A 76 1.57 10.77 -2.53
CA ALA A 76 2.31 11.99 -2.84
C ALA A 76 1.71 12.75 -4.04
N GLU A 77 1.28 12.03 -5.08
CA GLU A 77 0.60 12.61 -6.25
C GLU A 77 -0.71 13.29 -5.85
N LEU A 78 -1.58 12.59 -5.09
CA LEU A 78 -2.87 13.13 -4.65
C LEU A 78 -2.72 14.33 -3.73
N LYS A 79 -1.76 14.29 -2.82
CA LYS A 79 -1.41 15.40 -1.93
C LYS A 79 -0.97 16.63 -2.72
N LYS A 80 -0.15 16.45 -3.77
CA LYS A 80 0.33 17.54 -4.62
C LYS A 80 -0.77 18.11 -5.52
N GLU A 81 -1.63 17.28 -6.09
CA GLU A 81 -2.63 17.72 -7.06
C GLU A 81 -3.92 18.27 -6.43
N PHE A 82 -4.39 17.67 -5.31
CA PHE A 82 -5.70 17.96 -4.74
C PHE A 82 -5.68 18.56 -3.33
N GLY A 83 -4.52 18.58 -2.66
CA GLY A 83 -4.30 19.33 -1.41
C GLY A 83 -5.41 19.14 -0.36
N GLU A 84 -6.11 20.22 -0.01
CA GLU A 84 -7.18 20.23 1.00
C GLU A 84 -8.34 19.27 0.69
N LYS A 85 -8.75 19.12 -0.59
CA LYS A 85 -9.84 18.20 -0.96
C LYS A 85 -9.46 16.75 -0.67
N TYR A 86 -8.20 16.42 -0.90
CA TYR A 86 -7.67 15.09 -0.56
C TYR A 86 -7.56 14.91 0.94
N GLU A 87 -7.14 15.94 1.68
CA GLU A 87 -7.06 15.91 3.14
C GLU A 87 -8.41 15.62 3.78
N ALA A 88 -9.48 16.28 3.32
CA ALA A 88 -10.84 16.08 3.83
C ALA A 88 -11.33 14.64 3.58
N LEU A 89 -11.02 14.07 2.41
CA LEU A 89 -11.32 12.66 2.09
C LEU A 89 -10.51 11.69 2.96
N LEU A 90 -9.27 12.03 3.29
CA LEU A 90 -8.42 11.23 4.17
C LEU A 90 -8.93 11.28 5.62
N ALA A 91 -9.30 12.47 6.09
CA ALA A 91 -9.83 12.68 7.45
C ALA A 91 -11.15 11.93 7.69
N GLY A 92 -11.99 11.80 6.66
CA GLY A 92 -13.23 11.01 6.73
C GLY A 92 -13.01 9.50 6.93
N HIS A 93 -11.79 8.99 6.72
CA HIS A 93 -11.45 7.59 6.94
C HIS A 93 -10.67 7.43 8.25
N HIS A 94 -11.42 7.41 9.36
CA HIS A 94 -10.87 7.34 10.72
C HIS A 94 -10.19 6.00 11.06
N ASP A 95 -10.52 4.91 10.37
CA ASP A 95 -9.92 3.59 10.65
C ASP A 95 -8.76 3.29 9.69
N PHE A 96 -7.60 3.85 10.04
CA PHE A 96 -6.38 3.61 9.30
C PHE A 96 -5.91 2.15 9.39
N GLY A 97 -6.39 1.34 10.36
CA GLY A 97 -5.96 -0.05 10.53
C GLY A 97 -6.47 -0.97 9.41
N LEU A 98 -7.76 -0.85 9.07
CA LEU A 98 -8.39 -1.56 7.95
C LEU A 98 -7.92 -1.03 6.58
N PHE A 99 -7.49 0.23 6.53
CA PHE A 99 -6.93 0.86 5.34
C PHE A 99 -5.66 0.18 4.83
N GLY A 100 -4.80 -0.35 5.70
CA GLY A 100 -3.53 -0.94 5.28
C GLY A 100 -3.66 -2.17 4.39
N LEU A 101 -4.73 -2.95 4.56
CA LEU A 101 -5.00 -4.12 3.72
C LEU A 101 -5.45 -3.76 2.30
N LYS A 102 -6.08 -2.59 2.12
CA LYS A 102 -6.67 -2.13 0.85
C LYS A 102 -6.12 -0.80 0.36
N LEU A 103 -5.01 -0.33 0.93
CA LEU A 103 -4.48 1.03 0.79
C LEU A 103 -4.40 1.49 -0.67
N GLY A 104 -3.79 0.67 -1.53
CA GLY A 104 -3.67 0.99 -2.95
C GLY A 104 -5.02 1.12 -3.66
N SER A 105 -5.97 0.23 -3.36
CA SER A 105 -7.31 0.31 -3.95
C SER A 105 -8.09 1.53 -3.45
N THR A 106 -7.96 1.87 -2.17
CA THR A 106 -8.69 2.99 -1.60
C THR A 106 -8.12 4.32 -2.07
N LEU A 107 -6.80 4.45 -2.16
CA LEU A 107 -6.15 5.61 -2.78
C LEU A 107 -6.54 5.76 -4.25
N ALA A 108 -6.64 4.67 -5.00
CA ALA A 108 -7.11 4.71 -6.39
C ALA A 108 -8.59 5.14 -6.50
N GLN A 109 -9.45 4.68 -5.58
CA GLN A 109 -10.85 5.12 -5.51
C GLN A 109 -10.95 6.61 -5.15
N MET A 110 -10.15 7.10 -4.19
CA MET A 110 -10.06 8.52 -3.85
C MET A 110 -9.61 9.36 -5.05
N LYS A 111 -8.57 8.90 -5.78
CA LYS A 111 -8.13 9.55 -7.03
C LYS A 111 -9.26 9.69 -8.03
N ARG A 112 -10.00 8.60 -8.27
CA ARG A 112 -11.14 8.61 -9.19
C ARG A 112 -12.24 9.57 -8.74
N ALA A 113 -12.58 9.58 -7.46
CA ALA A 113 -13.58 10.49 -6.90
C ALA A 113 -13.19 11.97 -7.08
N LEU A 114 -11.91 12.30 -6.83
CA LEU A 114 -11.38 13.64 -6.98
C LEU A 114 -11.36 14.13 -8.44
N HIS A 115 -10.97 13.28 -9.39
CA HIS A 115 -11.05 13.63 -10.81
C HIS A 115 -12.49 13.85 -11.28
N LEU A 116 -13.43 13.03 -10.82
CA LEU A 116 -14.86 13.19 -11.14
C LEU A 116 -15.43 14.50 -10.57
N ALA A 117 -15.09 14.84 -9.33
CA ALA A 117 -15.47 16.11 -8.73
C ALA A 117 -14.94 17.30 -9.54
N ARG A 118 -13.67 17.25 -9.95
CA ARG A 118 -13.04 18.29 -10.78
C ARG A 118 -13.67 18.41 -12.17
N ALA A 119 -14.10 17.30 -12.77
CA ALA A 119 -14.78 17.31 -14.06
C ALA A 119 -16.15 18.00 -13.95
N ARG A 120 -16.94 17.68 -12.92
CA ARG A 120 -18.24 18.32 -12.65
C ARG A 120 -18.12 19.82 -12.40
N GLU A 121 -17.12 20.25 -11.64
CA GLU A 121 -16.85 21.68 -11.43
C GLU A 121 -16.54 22.42 -12.73
N ARG A 122 -15.84 21.78 -13.67
CA ARG A 122 -15.55 22.36 -14.99
C ARG A 122 -16.80 22.45 -15.86
N GLU A 123 -17.69 21.47 -15.81
CA GLU A 123 -18.97 21.49 -16.53
C GLU A 123 -19.88 22.59 -15.98
N ALA A 124 -20.07 22.65 -14.66
CA ALA A 124 -20.86 23.69 -14.02
C ALA A 124 -20.35 25.10 -14.34
N ARG A 125 -19.02 25.29 -14.41
CA ARG A 125 -18.43 26.57 -14.80
C ARG A 125 -18.69 26.90 -16.27
N LYS A 126 -18.68 25.92 -17.18
CA LYS A 126 -19.02 26.15 -18.60
C LYS A 126 -20.49 26.53 -18.76
N ASP A 127 -21.38 25.93 -18.00
CA ASP A 127 -22.82 26.23 -18.04
C ASP A 127 -23.11 27.63 -17.50
N ALA A 128 -22.41 28.05 -16.44
CA ALA A 128 -22.49 29.42 -15.90
C ALA A 128 -21.97 30.50 -16.87
N PHE A 129 -21.08 30.15 -17.81
CA PHE A 129 -20.59 31.08 -18.85
C PHE A 129 -21.47 31.12 -20.11
N ARG A 130 -22.44 30.20 -20.23
CA ARG A 130 -23.39 30.12 -21.36
C ARG A 130 -24.72 30.83 -21.08
N GLN A 131 -24.98 31.19 -19.82
CA GLN A 131 -26.12 31.99 -19.38
C GLN A 131 -25.71 33.46 -19.31
#